data_AF-A0A7Z9GDB4-F1
#
_entry.id   AF-A0A7Z9GDB4-F1
#
_cell.length_a   1.000
_cell.length_b   1.000
_cell.length_c   1.000
_cell.angle_alpha   90.00
_cell.angle_beta   90.00
_cell.angle_gamma   90.00
#
_symmetry.space_group_name_H-M   'P 1'
#
loop_
_entity.id
_entity.type
_entity.pdbx_description
1 polymer ?
#
loop_
_entity_poly.entity_id
_entity_poly.type
_entity_poly.pdbx_seq_one_letter_code
_entity_poly.pdbx_strand_id
1 'polypeptide(L)'
;LSDGDSCADPCFDNQDCPNGFACNGSNCLPKSGSCDCTEATKNVKKLCSKDNGIGTCVGFSTCDPQQGWSACDAHEPAIESCNGIDDDCNGIPDDGLPASKACSNDSPLGSCSGDALCMGSIGWVCQAQVPTAEVCDFKDNNCDGKTDENFVNADGKYAKEAHCGTCGLACGQVIANSASEKCDTSKVVPQCVAISCLPGYFLKNELQCVPNPAVSCSPCIADDTCYGGKCVQVDGSKYCLEPCNNADDCKAGYSCNNSLCQPDNGSCDCTEATNGDTRTCTAANDIGTCLGVETCNPDVGWTGCTASQAALEECNGKDSDCNGLIDDGMPVSKVCFSKNVYGVCAGTAQCFGASDWVCLAPDPAAEACDFKDNDCDGATDEDYKDANGKYSTMAHCGTCNNACGDVIPNSLSELCDVSKTVPQCVVNECEDGFIKLNDFQCIEVPNVQCVPCSTDANCFGEKCMSVDQGSYCIVSCIGGKCPNGFACNNGSCWPENGTCDCSAKTAGSKRTCSIPNDIGTCFGFETCDVAAGWESCDAVAAATETCNGKDDDCNGFIDDSLPASKACEKSNEFGSC
;
A
#
# COMPACT_ATOMS: atom_id res chain seq x y z
N LEU A 1 0.71 -52.92 -30.19
CA LEU A 1 1.18 -54.03 -29.30
C LEU A 1 0.00 -54.97 -29.06
N SER A 2 0.09 -55.98 -28.18
CA SER A 2 -1.01 -56.94 -27.91
C SER A 2 -2.34 -56.30 -27.49
N ASP A 3 -2.29 -55.05 -27.01
CA ASP A 3 -3.39 -54.38 -26.33
C ASP A 3 -3.91 -53.15 -27.11
N GLY A 4 -3.54 -53.01 -28.38
CA GLY A 4 -3.94 -51.90 -29.28
C GLY A 4 -2.77 -51.05 -29.78
N ASP A 5 -3.10 -49.87 -30.33
CA ASP A 5 -2.14 -48.88 -30.82
C ASP A 5 -1.61 -48.02 -29.66
N SER A 6 -0.30 -47.82 -29.60
CA SER A 6 0.38 -47.09 -28.51
C SER A 6 1.59 -46.33 -29.05
N CYS A 7 1.80 -45.12 -28.57
CA CYS A 7 3.00 -44.34 -28.84
C CYS A 7 4.24 -45.07 -28.28
N ALA A 8 5.35 -45.02 -29.00
CA ALA A 8 6.63 -45.58 -28.56
C ALA A 8 7.73 -44.56 -28.76
N ASP A 9 8.51 -44.29 -27.71
CA ASP A 9 9.68 -43.43 -27.81
C ASP A 9 10.65 -44.03 -28.83
N PRO A 10 11.32 -43.22 -29.65
CA PRO A 10 12.30 -43.76 -30.57
C PRO A 10 13.56 -44.23 -29.80
N CYS A 11 14.18 -45.35 -30.18
CA CYS A 11 15.54 -45.71 -29.71
C CYS A 11 16.45 -46.24 -30.82
N PHE A 12 17.77 -46.09 -30.64
CA PHE A 12 18.81 -46.58 -31.56
C PHE A 12 19.51 -47.82 -31.03
N ASP A 13 19.78 -47.85 -29.73
CA ASP A 13 20.18 -49.05 -29.01
C ASP A 13 19.44 -49.18 -27.67
N ASN A 14 19.68 -50.27 -26.96
CA ASN A 14 18.96 -50.57 -25.72
C ASN A 14 19.21 -49.57 -24.58
N GLN A 15 20.15 -48.63 -24.71
CA GLN A 15 20.44 -47.61 -23.70
C GLN A 15 19.59 -46.35 -23.87
N ASP A 16 19.01 -46.11 -25.05
CA ASP A 16 18.13 -44.95 -25.29
C ASP A 16 16.70 -45.23 -24.82
N CYS A 17 16.33 -46.51 -24.70
CA CYS A 17 15.00 -46.88 -24.28
C CYS A 17 14.88 -46.81 -22.74
N PRO A 18 13.76 -46.30 -22.20
CA PRO A 18 13.51 -46.26 -20.76
C PRO A 18 13.68 -47.64 -20.10
N ASN A 19 13.95 -47.65 -18.80
CA ASN A 19 14.19 -48.90 -18.07
C ASN A 19 13.05 -49.92 -18.31
N GLY A 20 13.47 -51.06 -18.88
CA GLY A 20 12.60 -52.19 -19.19
C GLY A 20 11.91 -52.15 -20.57
N PHE A 21 12.27 -51.17 -21.40
CA PHE A 21 12.07 -51.18 -22.85
C PHE A 21 13.36 -51.65 -23.55
N ALA A 22 13.21 -52.21 -24.75
CA ALA A 22 14.31 -52.64 -25.62
C ALA A 22 14.10 -52.05 -27.02
N CYS A 23 15.21 -51.74 -27.66
CA CYS A 23 15.23 -51.24 -29.01
C CYS A 23 14.92 -52.37 -29.95
N ASN A 24 13.76 -52.28 -30.62
CA ASN A 24 13.38 -53.22 -31.65
C ASN A 24 12.96 -52.42 -32.89
N GLY A 25 13.83 -52.42 -33.90
CA GLY A 25 13.76 -51.43 -34.97
C GLY A 25 14.16 -50.05 -34.45
N SER A 26 13.30 -49.05 -34.66
CA SER A 26 13.52 -47.64 -34.28
C SER A 26 12.71 -47.20 -33.06
N ASN A 27 11.98 -48.12 -32.42
CA ASN A 27 11.07 -47.81 -31.33
C ASN A 27 11.46 -48.58 -30.06
N CYS A 28 11.36 -47.89 -28.92
CA CYS A 28 11.35 -48.45 -27.58
C CYS A 28 10.13 -49.33 -27.47
N LEU A 29 10.30 -50.62 -27.75
CA LEU A 29 9.25 -51.59 -27.47
C LEU A 29 9.45 -52.12 -26.05
N PRO A 30 8.38 -52.21 -25.25
CA PRO A 30 8.48 -52.76 -23.91
C PRO A 30 9.02 -54.20 -24.00
N LYS A 31 10.00 -54.57 -23.16
CA LYS A 31 10.58 -55.93 -23.16
C LYS A 31 9.53 -57.00 -22.83
N SER A 32 8.43 -56.60 -22.18
CA SER A 32 7.25 -57.42 -21.93
C SER A 32 6.39 -57.68 -23.18
N GLY A 33 6.58 -56.93 -24.26
CA GLY A 33 5.74 -56.99 -25.47
C GLY A 33 4.41 -56.23 -25.35
N SER A 34 4.20 -55.50 -24.26
CA SER A 34 2.97 -54.75 -23.95
C SER A 34 3.30 -53.42 -23.25
N CYS A 35 2.56 -52.35 -23.57
CA CYS A 35 2.59 -51.06 -22.85
C CYS A 35 1.80 -51.10 -21.54
N ASP A 36 1.32 -52.27 -21.15
CA ASP A 36 0.75 -52.48 -19.83
C ASP A 36 1.80 -52.25 -18.76
N CYS A 37 1.31 -51.84 -17.60
CA CYS A 37 2.17 -51.68 -16.46
C CYS A 37 2.55 -53.07 -15.90
N THR A 38 3.84 -53.40 -16.04
CA THR A 38 4.44 -54.69 -15.67
C THR A 38 5.78 -54.43 -14.97
N GLU A 39 6.41 -55.45 -14.38
CA GLU A 39 7.75 -55.29 -13.79
C GLU A 39 8.81 -54.81 -14.80
N ALA A 40 8.59 -55.07 -16.09
CA ALA A 40 9.44 -54.56 -17.16
C ALA A 40 9.13 -53.11 -17.57
N THR A 41 8.14 -52.43 -16.99
CA THR A 41 7.83 -51.03 -17.29
C THR A 41 7.77 -50.17 -16.03
N LYS A 42 8.31 -50.69 -14.92
CA LYS A 42 8.36 -50.03 -13.61
C LYS A 42 8.99 -48.63 -13.71
N ASN A 43 8.29 -47.62 -13.17
CA ASN A 43 8.66 -46.20 -13.15
C ASN A 43 8.70 -45.49 -14.51
N VAL A 44 8.30 -46.12 -15.61
CA VAL A 44 8.15 -45.42 -16.89
C VAL A 44 6.97 -44.45 -16.80
N LYS A 45 7.12 -43.27 -17.42
CA LYS A 45 6.09 -42.25 -17.55
C LYS A 45 5.51 -42.26 -18.97
N LYS A 46 4.20 -42.05 -19.10
CA LYS A 46 3.54 -41.80 -20.41
C LYS A 46 2.71 -40.53 -20.32
N LEU A 47 2.59 -39.79 -21.43
CA LEU A 47 1.69 -38.64 -21.50
C LEU A 47 0.24 -39.07 -21.27
N CYS A 48 -0.49 -38.20 -20.61
CA CYS A 48 -1.94 -38.27 -20.41
C CYS A 48 -2.51 -36.86 -20.36
N SER A 49 -3.82 -36.73 -20.55
CA SER A 49 -4.54 -35.47 -20.40
C SER A 49 -5.69 -35.63 -19.40
N LYS A 50 -6.09 -34.49 -18.83
CA LYS A 50 -7.39 -34.31 -18.17
C LYS A 50 -8.12 -33.20 -18.90
N ASP A 51 -9.35 -33.51 -19.31
CA ASP A 51 -10.15 -32.66 -20.18
C ASP A 51 -11.52 -32.46 -19.55
N ASN A 52 -11.98 -31.21 -19.48
CA ASN A 52 -13.34 -30.90 -19.07
C ASN A 52 -13.90 -29.68 -19.85
N GLY A 53 -15.00 -29.10 -19.38
CA GLY A 53 -15.62 -27.95 -20.06
C GLY A 53 -14.87 -26.63 -19.91
N ILE A 54 -13.79 -26.60 -19.12
CA ILE A 54 -12.95 -25.43 -18.87
C ILE A 54 -11.68 -25.49 -19.74
N GLY A 55 -11.01 -26.64 -19.81
CA GLY A 55 -9.82 -26.79 -20.66
C GLY A 55 -9.26 -28.21 -20.77
N THR A 56 -8.03 -28.32 -21.28
CA THR A 56 -7.28 -29.58 -21.43
C THR A 56 -5.89 -29.42 -20.84
N CYS A 57 -5.66 -30.04 -19.69
CA CYS A 57 -4.37 -30.02 -19.01
C CYS A 57 -3.61 -31.33 -19.28
N VAL A 58 -2.32 -31.21 -19.59
CA VAL A 58 -1.44 -32.34 -19.93
C VAL A 58 -0.54 -32.72 -18.76
N GLY A 59 -0.21 -34.01 -18.65
CA GLY A 59 0.65 -34.55 -17.60
C GLY A 59 1.09 -35.97 -17.91
N PHE A 60 1.45 -36.74 -16.87
CA PHE A 60 2.03 -38.08 -16.97
C PHE A 60 1.35 -39.13 -16.08
N SER A 61 1.33 -40.39 -16.52
CA SER A 61 1.04 -41.55 -15.67
C SER A 61 2.31 -42.37 -15.47
N THR A 62 2.56 -42.84 -14.25
CA THR A 62 3.74 -43.63 -13.87
C THR A 62 3.34 -45.08 -13.58
N CYS A 63 4.11 -46.06 -14.07
CA CYS A 63 3.82 -47.47 -13.82
C CYS A 63 4.34 -47.99 -12.45
N ASP A 64 3.42 -48.49 -11.61
CA ASP A 64 3.71 -49.38 -10.48
C ASP A 64 3.24 -50.82 -10.82
N PRO A 65 4.17 -51.79 -11.01
CA PRO A 65 3.83 -53.16 -11.38
C PRO A 65 2.84 -53.88 -10.46
N GLN A 66 2.70 -53.44 -9.20
CA GLN A 66 1.76 -54.03 -8.23
C GLN A 66 0.37 -53.40 -8.29
N GLN A 67 0.24 -52.19 -8.83
CA GLN A 67 -1.00 -51.39 -8.83
C GLN A 67 -1.49 -50.99 -10.22
N GLY A 68 -0.66 -51.14 -11.26
CA GLY A 68 -0.93 -50.69 -12.62
C GLY A 68 -0.39 -49.29 -12.91
N TRP A 69 -0.84 -48.69 -14.01
CA TRP A 69 -0.56 -47.28 -14.30
C TRP A 69 -1.23 -46.41 -13.23
N SER A 70 -0.46 -45.48 -12.67
CA SER A 70 -1.04 -44.45 -11.81
C SER A 70 -2.08 -43.65 -12.60
N ALA A 71 -2.96 -42.97 -11.86
CA ALA A 71 -3.76 -41.92 -12.44
C ALA A 71 -2.87 -40.86 -13.12
N CYS A 72 -3.46 -40.12 -14.05
CA CYS A 72 -2.80 -38.99 -14.70
C CYS A 72 -2.45 -37.92 -13.64
N ASP A 73 -1.20 -37.48 -13.64
CA ASP A 73 -0.69 -36.45 -12.71
C ASP A 73 -0.93 -35.01 -13.19
N ALA A 74 -1.51 -34.82 -14.38
CA ALA A 74 -2.00 -33.52 -14.86
C ALA A 74 -2.92 -32.87 -13.80
N HIS A 75 -2.92 -31.54 -13.72
CA HIS A 75 -3.95 -30.85 -12.95
C HIS A 75 -5.32 -31.01 -13.62
N GLU A 76 -6.40 -30.93 -12.84
CA GLU A 76 -7.75 -30.95 -13.40
C GLU A 76 -8.07 -29.52 -13.88
N PRO A 77 -8.41 -29.27 -15.16
CA PRO A 77 -8.66 -27.91 -15.64
C PRO A 77 -9.69 -27.20 -14.76
N ALA A 78 -9.34 -26.01 -14.28
CA ALA A 78 -10.13 -25.24 -13.35
C ALA A 78 -10.17 -23.77 -13.78
N ILE A 79 -11.15 -23.01 -13.29
CA ILE A 79 -11.14 -21.55 -13.51
C ILE A 79 -9.95 -20.96 -12.77
N GLU A 80 -9.30 -19.98 -13.40
CA GLU A 80 -8.15 -19.26 -12.87
C GLU A 80 -8.30 -18.84 -11.41
N SER A 81 -7.24 -19.13 -10.66
CA SER A 81 -6.99 -18.63 -9.32
C SER A 81 -5.68 -17.89 -9.33
N CYS A 82 -5.57 -16.79 -8.57
CA CYS A 82 -4.31 -16.06 -8.48
C CYS A 82 -3.21 -16.90 -7.80
N ASN A 83 -2.46 -17.65 -8.58
CA ASN A 83 -1.45 -18.61 -8.14
C ASN A 83 -0.28 -18.73 -9.14
N GLY A 84 -0.28 -17.98 -10.26
CA GLY A 84 0.77 -18.02 -11.27
C GLY A 84 0.81 -19.30 -12.09
N ILE A 85 -0.19 -20.16 -11.94
CA ILE A 85 -0.43 -21.36 -12.71
C ILE A 85 -1.54 -21.03 -13.70
N ASP A 86 -1.42 -21.62 -14.87
CA ASP A 86 -2.48 -21.66 -15.87
C ASP A 86 -3.42 -22.80 -15.48
N ASP A 87 -4.44 -22.50 -14.67
CA ASP A 87 -5.35 -23.48 -14.07
C ASP A 87 -6.31 -24.07 -15.12
N ASP A 88 -6.68 -23.28 -16.13
CA ASP A 88 -7.50 -23.74 -17.26
C ASP A 88 -6.68 -24.29 -18.44
N CYS A 89 -5.35 -24.13 -18.39
CA CYS A 89 -4.41 -24.60 -19.39
C CYS A 89 -4.58 -23.92 -20.77
N ASN A 90 -5.00 -22.65 -20.79
CA ASN A 90 -5.20 -21.83 -21.98
C ASN A 90 -3.92 -21.12 -22.49
N GLY A 91 -2.82 -21.20 -21.74
CA GLY A 91 -1.54 -20.60 -22.05
C GLY A 91 -1.30 -19.22 -21.43
N ILE A 92 -2.22 -18.70 -20.61
CA ILE A 92 -2.14 -17.41 -19.92
C ILE A 92 -2.48 -17.60 -18.44
N PRO A 93 -1.47 -17.69 -17.56
CA PRO A 93 -1.72 -17.75 -16.12
C PRO A 93 -2.48 -16.52 -15.58
N ASP A 94 -3.37 -16.78 -14.62
CA ASP A 94 -4.15 -15.81 -13.85
C ASP A 94 -5.05 -14.87 -14.69
N ASP A 95 -5.47 -15.29 -15.88
CA ASP A 95 -6.41 -14.52 -16.69
C ASP A 95 -7.85 -14.60 -16.17
N GLY A 96 -8.77 -13.81 -16.74
CA GLY A 96 -10.18 -13.76 -16.29
C GLY A 96 -10.41 -13.27 -14.84
N LEU A 97 -9.36 -12.94 -14.08
CA LEU A 97 -9.43 -12.44 -12.71
C LEU A 97 -9.82 -10.95 -12.65
N PRO A 98 -10.46 -10.49 -11.56
CA PRO A 98 -10.75 -9.08 -11.39
C PRO A 98 -9.47 -8.26 -11.25
N ALA A 99 -9.47 -7.00 -11.70
CA ALA A 99 -8.30 -6.12 -11.61
C ALA A 99 -7.81 -5.91 -10.16
N SER A 100 -8.73 -5.91 -9.20
CA SER A 100 -8.45 -5.96 -7.77
C SER A 100 -9.58 -6.65 -7.03
N LYS A 101 -9.33 -7.06 -5.78
CA LYS A 101 -10.38 -7.50 -4.85
C LYS A 101 -10.18 -6.87 -3.49
N ALA A 102 -11.27 -6.66 -2.74
CA ALA A 102 -11.18 -6.16 -1.38
C ALA A 102 -10.35 -7.11 -0.49
N CYS A 103 -9.51 -6.54 0.37
CA CYS A 103 -8.66 -7.23 1.33
C CYS A 103 -8.56 -6.46 2.64
N SER A 104 -7.97 -7.09 3.65
CA SER A 104 -7.54 -6.41 4.87
C SER A 104 -6.18 -6.93 5.35
N ASN A 105 -5.39 -6.03 5.92
CA ASN A 105 -4.22 -6.38 6.71
C ASN A 105 -4.61 -6.41 8.18
N ASP A 106 -4.63 -7.61 8.76
CA ASP A 106 -5.07 -7.86 10.12
C ASP A 106 -3.86 -8.02 11.07
N SER A 107 -3.95 -7.41 12.25
CA SER A 107 -2.99 -7.62 13.33
C SER A 107 -3.71 -7.60 14.70
N PRO A 108 -3.02 -7.92 15.81
CA PRO A 108 -3.59 -7.73 17.14
C PRO A 108 -3.99 -6.28 17.46
N LEU A 109 -3.51 -5.30 16.69
CA LEU A 109 -3.83 -3.87 16.87
C LEU A 109 -5.09 -3.45 16.12
N GLY A 110 -5.43 -4.09 15.00
CA GLY A 110 -6.61 -3.75 14.21
C GLY A 110 -6.60 -4.36 12.81
N SER A 111 -7.48 -3.87 11.93
CA SER A 111 -7.70 -4.41 10.57
C SER A 111 -7.87 -3.28 9.57
N CYS A 112 -6.87 -3.08 8.73
CA CYS A 112 -6.90 -2.04 7.70
C CYS A 112 -7.37 -2.62 6.38
N SER A 113 -8.47 -2.09 5.85
CA SER A 113 -9.04 -2.54 4.57
C SER A 113 -8.38 -1.84 3.38
N GLY A 114 -8.32 -2.53 2.25
CA GLY A 114 -7.80 -1.99 0.99
C GLY A 114 -8.11 -2.91 -0.18
N ASP A 115 -7.41 -2.69 -1.28
CA ASP A 115 -7.48 -3.53 -2.47
C ASP A 115 -6.26 -4.45 -2.56
N ALA A 116 -6.49 -5.70 -2.90
CA ALA A 116 -5.46 -6.67 -3.22
C ALA A 116 -5.31 -6.78 -4.74
N LEU A 117 -4.05 -6.91 -5.18
CA LEU A 117 -3.67 -7.14 -6.57
C LEU A 117 -3.17 -8.57 -6.73
N CYS A 118 -3.46 -9.20 -7.87
CA CYS A 118 -2.94 -10.52 -8.17
C CYS A 118 -1.47 -10.43 -8.62
N MET A 119 -0.62 -11.23 -7.99
CA MET A 119 0.83 -11.25 -8.19
C MET A 119 1.35 -12.62 -8.64
N GLY A 120 0.51 -13.36 -9.38
CA GLY A 120 0.76 -14.71 -9.83
C GLY A 120 1.11 -15.67 -8.70
N SER A 121 2.32 -16.23 -8.71
CA SER A 121 2.74 -17.25 -7.74
C SER A 121 2.77 -16.77 -6.29
N ILE A 122 2.84 -15.45 -6.06
CA ILE A 122 2.73 -14.84 -4.73
C ILE A 122 1.26 -14.77 -4.26
N GLY A 123 0.32 -14.82 -5.18
CA GLY A 123 -1.11 -14.73 -4.93
C GLY A 123 -1.61 -13.30 -4.79
N TRP A 124 -2.74 -13.13 -4.09
CA TRP A 124 -3.34 -11.82 -3.86
C TRP A 124 -2.60 -11.06 -2.75
N VAL A 125 -1.95 -9.95 -3.11
CA VAL A 125 -1.19 -9.11 -2.17
C VAL A 125 -2.00 -7.86 -1.81
N CYS A 126 -2.32 -7.72 -0.52
CA CYS A 126 -3.10 -6.60 0.00
C CYS A 126 -2.28 -5.31 0.05
N GLN A 127 -2.77 -4.25 -0.58
CA GLN A 127 -2.14 -2.93 -0.60
C GLN A 127 -2.61 -2.03 0.57
N ALA A 128 -3.39 -2.57 1.52
CA ALA A 128 -3.79 -1.82 2.70
C ALA A 128 -2.59 -1.50 3.59
N GLN A 129 -2.63 -0.40 4.35
CA GLN A 129 -1.59 -0.15 5.36
C GLN A 129 -1.54 -1.30 6.39
N VAL A 130 -0.36 -1.58 6.93
CA VAL A 130 -0.24 -2.51 8.06
C VAL A 130 -0.65 -1.77 9.34
N PRO A 131 -1.62 -2.27 10.13
CA PRO A 131 -2.01 -1.62 11.38
C PRO A 131 -0.80 -1.43 12.31
N THR A 132 -0.60 -0.20 12.78
CA THR A 132 0.45 0.14 13.75
C THR A 132 -0.17 0.72 15.01
N ALA A 133 0.57 0.80 16.11
CA ALA A 133 0.04 1.37 17.34
C ALA A 133 -0.22 2.87 17.12
N GLU A 134 -1.32 3.38 17.67
CA GLU A 134 -1.63 4.80 17.59
C GLU A 134 -0.44 5.64 18.04
N VAL A 135 -0.09 6.58 17.20
CA VAL A 135 0.72 7.73 17.54
C VAL A 135 -0.19 8.94 17.52
N CYS A 136 0.09 9.91 18.38
CA CYS A 136 -0.73 11.10 18.47
C CYS A 136 -0.51 11.95 17.20
N ASP A 137 -1.29 11.70 16.15
CA ASP A 137 -1.11 12.29 14.82
C ASP A 137 -2.44 12.60 14.10
N PHE A 138 -3.58 12.44 14.78
CA PHE A 138 -4.93 12.62 14.23
C PHE A 138 -5.31 11.66 13.10
N LYS A 139 -4.59 10.54 12.96
CA LYS A 139 -4.94 9.45 12.06
C LYS A 139 -5.33 8.23 12.87
N ASP A 140 -6.06 7.34 12.23
CA ASP A 140 -6.38 6.02 12.76
C ASP A 140 -5.30 5.06 12.22
N ASN A 141 -4.21 4.89 12.98
CA ASN A 141 -3.03 4.13 12.54
C ASN A 141 -3.27 2.61 12.64
N ASN A 142 -4.20 2.19 13.50
CA ASN A 142 -4.57 0.79 13.67
C ASN A 142 -5.86 0.38 12.92
N CYS A 143 -6.56 1.33 12.31
CA CYS A 143 -7.83 1.15 11.61
C CYS A 143 -8.96 0.56 12.47
N ASP A 144 -8.99 0.84 13.78
CA ASP A 144 -10.05 0.37 14.67
C ASP A 144 -11.32 1.25 14.61
N GLY A 145 -11.29 2.30 13.78
CA GLY A 145 -12.35 3.27 13.60
C GLY A 145 -12.32 4.41 14.63
N LYS A 146 -11.29 4.46 15.48
CA LYS A 146 -11.04 5.55 16.42
C LYS A 146 -9.69 6.15 16.12
N THR A 147 -9.63 7.45 16.31
CA THR A 147 -8.41 8.22 16.13
C THR A 147 -7.81 8.48 17.50
N ASP A 148 -6.52 8.15 17.67
CA ASP A 148 -5.75 8.48 18.86
C ASP A 148 -6.34 7.92 20.17
N GLU A 149 -6.99 6.76 20.17
CA GLU A 149 -7.72 6.23 21.33
C GLU A 149 -6.82 5.97 22.56
N ASN A 150 -5.52 5.82 22.33
CA ASN A 150 -4.51 5.71 23.38
C ASN A 150 -4.11 7.06 24.00
N PHE A 151 -4.50 8.19 23.43
CA PHE A 151 -4.18 9.55 23.89
C PHE A 151 -5.39 10.30 24.44
N VAL A 152 -6.59 9.84 24.13
CA VAL A 152 -7.86 10.37 24.66
C VAL A 152 -8.38 9.55 25.85
N ASN A 153 -9.34 10.11 26.58
CA ASN A 153 -10.08 9.40 27.62
C ASN A 153 -11.28 8.62 27.06
N ALA A 154 -12.08 8.00 27.93
CA ALA A 154 -13.26 7.22 27.54
C ALA A 154 -14.32 8.02 26.75
N ASP A 155 -14.32 9.35 26.86
CA ASP A 155 -15.23 10.24 26.14
C ASP A 155 -14.63 10.75 24.81
N GLY A 156 -13.46 10.26 24.40
CA GLY A 156 -12.76 10.71 23.20
C GLY A 156 -12.07 12.08 23.36
N LYS A 157 -11.82 12.52 24.59
CA LYS A 157 -11.18 13.82 24.86
C LYS A 157 -9.71 13.67 25.26
N TYR A 158 -8.87 14.53 24.68
CA TYR A 158 -7.47 14.75 25.07
C TYR A 158 -7.38 15.29 26.50
N ALA A 159 -7.26 14.38 27.47
CA ALA A 159 -7.41 14.68 28.90
C ALA A 159 -6.12 14.47 29.71
N LYS A 160 -5.06 14.00 29.06
CA LYS A 160 -3.77 13.75 29.70
C LYS A 160 -2.98 15.05 29.77
N GLU A 161 -2.14 15.19 30.80
CA GLU A 161 -1.32 16.41 30.98
C GLU A 161 -0.46 16.72 29.75
N ALA A 162 0.03 15.70 29.04
CA ALA A 162 0.85 15.83 27.83
C ALA A 162 0.05 16.03 26.53
N HIS A 163 -1.28 15.87 26.58
CA HIS A 163 -2.19 16.00 25.44
C HIS A 163 -3.49 16.60 25.98
N CYS A 164 -3.43 17.82 26.51
CA CYS A 164 -4.60 18.47 27.09
C CYS A 164 -5.34 19.27 26.03
N GLY A 165 -6.62 18.95 25.80
CA GLY A 165 -7.46 19.61 24.80
C GLY A 165 -7.16 19.21 23.36
N THR A 166 -5.92 18.86 23.06
CA THR A 166 -5.47 18.39 21.76
C THR A 166 -4.28 17.45 21.85
N CYS A 167 -3.94 16.84 20.74
CA CYS A 167 -2.71 16.08 20.59
C CYS A 167 -1.46 16.96 20.82
N GLY A 168 -0.57 16.54 21.72
CA GLY A 168 0.78 17.10 21.88
C GLY A 168 0.85 18.36 22.75
N LEU A 169 -0.29 18.97 23.12
CA LEU A 169 -0.31 20.11 24.03
C LEU A 169 -0.07 19.66 25.47
N ALA A 170 1.16 19.82 25.93
CA ALA A 170 1.52 19.57 27.31
C ALA A 170 1.27 20.81 28.19
N CYS A 171 0.48 20.66 29.26
CA CYS A 171 0.32 21.73 30.24
C CYS A 171 1.63 21.94 31.02
N GLY A 172 1.87 23.19 31.42
CA GLY A 172 3.02 23.62 32.19
C GLY A 172 3.78 24.80 31.59
N GLN A 173 3.53 25.13 30.32
CA GLN A 173 4.13 26.28 29.62
C GLN A 173 3.10 27.02 28.74
N VAL A 174 1.80 26.78 28.94
CA VAL A 174 0.75 27.31 28.06
C VAL A 174 0.26 28.66 28.59
N ILE A 175 0.21 28.82 29.92
CA ILE A 175 -0.27 30.03 30.60
C ILE A 175 0.92 30.87 31.04
N ALA A 176 0.99 32.12 30.57
CA ALA A 176 2.04 33.05 30.98
C ALA A 176 2.05 33.28 32.50
N ASN A 177 3.24 33.26 33.10
CA ASN A 177 3.49 33.46 34.53
C ASN A 177 2.89 32.41 35.47
N SER A 178 2.43 31.27 34.96
CA SER A 178 2.08 30.12 35.77
C SER A 178 3.35 29.51 36.39
N ALA A 179 3.24 29.06 37.64
CA ALA A 179 4.27 28.22 38.28
C ALA A 179 3.95 26.73 38.11
N SER A 180 2.66 26.41 38.02
CA SER A 180 2.19 25.06 37.73
C SER A 180 0.80 25.09 37.07
N GLU A 181 0.55 24.11 36.22
CA GLU A 181 -0.70 23.94 35.48
C GLU A 181 -1.25 22.52 35.70
N LYS A 182 -2.50 22.30 35.31
CA LYS A 182 -3.11 20.97 35.14
C LYS A 182 -4.04 20.98 33.93
N CYS A 183 -4.30 19.82 33.37
CA CYS A 183 -5.42 19.64 32.45
C CYS A 183 -6.78 19.60 33.18
N ASP A 184 -7.63 20.61 33.00
CA ASP A 184 -9.02 20.59 33.47
C ASP A 184 -9.92 19.86 32.48
N THR A 185 -10.30 18.64 32.85
CA THR A 185 -11.13 17.75 32.04
C THR A 185 -12.63 17.99 32.21
N SER A 186 -13.04 18.88 33.13
CA SER A 186 -14.44 19.23 33.35
C SER A 186 -15.02 20.11 32.23
N LYS A 187 -14.15 20.73 31.43
CA LYS A 187 -14.51 21.57 30.29
C LYS A 187 -15.03 20.74 29.11
N VAL A 188 -15.76 21.39 28.18
CA VAL A 188 -16.28 20.73 26.96
C VAL A 188 -15.12 20.17 26.13
N VAL A 189 -14.10 20.98 25.91
CA VAL A 189 -12.78 20.55 25.44
C VAL A 189 -11.83 20.72 26.64
N PRO A 190 -11.07 19.69 27.06
CA PRO A 190 -10.15 19.84 28.18
C PRO A 190 -9.18 20.99 27.94
N GLN A 191 -8.80 21.71 29.00
CA GLN A 191 -8.01 22.92 28.86
C GLN A 191 -6.95 22.98 29.96
N CYS A 192 -5.74 23.44 29.61
CA CYS A 192 -4.73 23.74 30.62
C CYS A 192 -5.21 24.89 31.51
N VAL A 193 -5.18 24.70 32.82
CA VAL A 193 -5.52 25.71 33.83
C VAL A 193 -4.37 25.87 34.83
N ALA A 194 -4.12 27.09 35.27
CA ALA A 194 -3.11 27.41 36.25
C ALA A 194 -3.57 26.96 37.65
N ILE A 195 -2.69 26.24 38.36
CA ILE A 195 -2.86 25.88 39.77
C ILE A 195 -2.25 26.97 40.65
N SER A 196 -1.08 27.49 40.26
CA SER A 196 -0.34 28.50 40.99
C SER A 196 0.44 29.40 40.04
N CYS A 197 0.79 30.60 40.51
CA CYS A 197 1.51 31.61 39.73
C CYS A 197 2.93 31.80 40.26
N LEU A 198 3.83 32.29 39.40
CA LEU A 198 5.19 32.67 39.79
C LEU A 198 5.17 33.80 40.86
N PRO A 199 6.21 33.94 41.70
CA PRO A 199 6.27 35.01 42.69
C PRO A 199 6.05 36.40 42.08
N GLY A 200 5.18 37.22 42.71
CA GLY A 200 4.78 38.54 42.21
C GLY A 200 3.53 38.54 41.33
N TYR A 201 3.00 37.36 41.00
CA TYR A 201 1.76 37.18 40.25
C TYR A 201 0.72 36.47 41.13
N PHE A 202 -0.56 36.75 40.90
CA PHE A 202 -1.68 36.08 41.56
C PHE A 202 -2.64 35.47 40.54
N LEU A 203 -3.33 34.40 40.95
CA LEU A 203 -4.28 33.70 40.11
C LEU A 203 -5.59 34.50 40.05
N LYS A 204 -5.80 35.23 38.96
CA LYS A 204 -7.03 36.01 38.75
C LYS A 204 -8.21 35.08 38.45
N ASN A 205 -7.96 34.07 37.62
CA ASN A 205 -8.87 32.98 37.30
C ASN A 205 -8.06 31.75 36.88
N GLU A 206 -8.73 30.64 36.59
CA GLU A 206 -8.10 29.37 36.21
C GLU A 206 -7.20 29.45 34.97
N LEU A 207 -7.31 30.50 34.15
CA LEU A 207 -6.52 30.66 32.93
C LEU A 207 -5.44 31.74 33.05
N GLN A 208 -5.33 32.47 34.16
CA GLN A 208 -4.54 33.71 34.19
C GLN A 208 -3.76 33.93 35.48
N CYS A 209 -2.45 34.15 35.31
CA CYS A 209 -1.56 34.68 36.32
C CYS A 209 -1.19 36.13 35.98
N VAL A 210 -1.80 37.08 36.69
CA VAL A 210 -1.57 38.52 36.46
C VAL A 210 -0.73 39.10 37.60
N PRO A 211 0.03 40.21 37.37
CA PRO A 211 0.79 40.85 38.44
C PRO A 211 -0.09 41.17 39.64
N ASN A 212 0.43 41.02 40.86
CA ASN A 212 -0.32 41.32 42.07
C ASN A 212 -0.79 42.80 42.05
N PRO A 213 -2.10 43.07 41.98
CA PRO A 213 -2.61 44.43 41.91
C PRO A 213 -2.31 45.08 43.24
N ALA A 214 -1.69 46.26 43.21
CA ALA A 214 -1.57 47.08 44.40
C ALA A 214 -2.95 47.71 44.69
N VAL A 215 -3.92 46.88 45.08
CA VAL A 215 -5.33 47.30 45.21
C VAL A 215 -5.50 48.29 46.35
N SER A 216 -4.68 48.21 47.39
CA SER A 216 -4.65 49.19 48.47
C SER A 216 -4.53 50.64 47.95
N CYS A 217 -5.52 51.47 48.28
CA CYS A 217 -5.68 52.86 47.84
C CYS A 217 -6.05 53.07 46.35
N SER A 218 -6.56 52.03 45.68
CA SER A 218 -7.21 52.16 44.37
C SER A 218 -8.64 52.69 44.52
N PRO A 219 -9.08 53.70 43.74
CA PRO A 219 -10.45 54.20 43.82
C PRO A 219 -11.48 53.11 43.52
N CYS A 220 -12.63 53.14 44.21
CA CYS A 220 -13.65 52.10 44.07
C CYS A 220 -15.07 52.61 44.23
N ILE A 221 -16.02 51.84 43.70
CA ILE A 221 -17.45 52.14 43.82
C ILE A 221 -18.13 51.10 44.73
N ALA A 222 -17.71 49.84 44.62
CA ALA A 222 -18.19 48.69 45.40
C ALA A 222 -17.08 47.65 45.62
N ASP A 223 -17.30 46.69 46.54
CA ASP A 223 -16.30 45.69 46.94
C ASP A 223 -15.84 44.79 45.78
N ASP A 224 -16.70 44.56 44.79
CA ASP A 224 -16.39 43.76 43.59
C ASP A 224 -15.30 44.39 42.71
N THR A 225 -15.16 45.72 42.75
CA THR A 225 -14.08 46.45 42.05
C THR A 225 -12.72 46.38 42.77
N CYS A 226 -12.65 45.74 43.94
CA CYS A 226 -11.45 45.69 44.78
C CYS A 226 -10.65 44.39 44.70
N TYR A 227 -10.99 43.47 43.77
CA TYR A 227 -10.21 42.26 43.47
C TYR A 227 -9.77 41.47 44.73
N GLY A 228 -10.68 41.29 45.69
CA GLY A 228 -10.42 40.63 46.98
C GLY A 228 -10.31 41.57 48.19
N GLY A 229 -10.21 42.89 47.95
CA GLY A 229 -10.31 43.95 48.95
C GLY A 229 -11.74 44.36 49.28
N LYS A 230 -11.87 45.34 50.20
CA LYS A 230 -13.15 46.02 50.48
C LYS A 230 -13.10 47.48 50.07
N CYS A 231 -14.20 47.96 49.51
CA CYS A 231 -14.37 49.35 49.13
C CYS A 231 -14.86 50.16 50.33
N VAL A 232 -13.93 50.85 50.98
CA VAL A 232 -14.20 51.59 52.23
C VAL A 232 -13.93 53.07 52.07
N GLN A 233 -14.57 53.87 52.91
CA GLN A 233 -14.29 55.30 52.93
C GLN A 233 -12.95 55.57 53.63
N VAL A 234 -12.05 56.27 52.95
CA VAL A 234 -10.79 56.79 53.48
C VAL A 234 -10.69 58.25 53.07
N ASP A 235 -10.56 59.14 54.05
CA ASP A 235 -10.39 60.59 53.83
C ASP A 235 -11.44 61.24 52.91
N GLY A 236 -12.71 60.85 53.07
CA GLY A 236 -13.83 61.43 52.31
C GLY A 236 -14.12 60.75 50.96
N SER A 237 -13.18 59.98 50.41
CA SER A 237 -13.35 59.22 49.15
C SER A 237 -13.38 57.70 49.40
N LYS A 238 -13.81 56.91 48.42
CA LYS A 238 -13.86 55.46 48.53
C LYS A 238 -12.65 54.81 47.86
N TYR A 239 -11.97 53.96 48.60
CA TYR A 239 -10.79 53.23 48.14
C TYR A 239 -10.85 51.76 48.54
N CYS A 240 -10.24 50.92 47.71
CA CYS A 240 -10.00 49.52 48.01
C CYS A 240 -8.92 49.39 49.07
N LEU A 241 -9.20 48.62 50.13
CA LEU A 241 -8.20 48.19 51.10
C LEU A 241 -8.14 46.67 51.12
N GLU A 242 -6.93 46.12 51.19
CA GLU A 242 -6.69 44.68 51.29
C GLU A 242 -7.10 44.15 52.68
N PRO A 243 -7.65 42.94 52.78
CA PRO A 243 -7.92 42.30 54.05
C PRO A 243 -6.63 41.88 54.76
N CYS A 244 -6.65 41.87 56.09
CA CYS A 244 -5.53 41.45 56.92
C CYS A 244 -6.01 40.76 58.20
N ASN A 245 -5.19 39.87 58.74
CA ASN A 245 -5.37 39.24 60.04
C ASN A 245 -4.38 39.78 61.07
N ASN A 246 -3.18 40.17 60.62
CA ASN A 246 -2.11 40.74 61.44
C ASN A 246 -1.33 41.81 60.65
N ALA A 247 -0.36 42.47 61.30
CA ALA A 247 0.40 43.56 60.71
C ALA A 247 1.33 43.12 59.55
N ASP A 248 1.78 41.87 59.53
CA ASP A 248 2.68 41.34 58.50
C ASP A 248 1.96 41.08 57.17
N ASP A 249 0.62 41.04 57.18
CA ASP A 249 -0.20 40.92 55.98
C ASP A 249 -0.26 42.23 55.16
N CYS A 250 0.15 43.35 55.76
CA CYS A 250 0.09 44.68 55.13
C CYS A 250 1.46 45.13 54.60
N LYS A 251 1.45 45.83 53.46
CA LYS A 251 2.67 46.44 52.92
C LYS A 251 3.17 47.57 53.84
N ALA A 252 4.45 47.91 53.73
CA ALA A 252 5.04 49.02 54.47
C ALA A 252 4.23 50.33 54.26
N GLY A 253 3.98 51.07 55.35
CA GLY A 253 3.12 52.26 55.35
C GLY A 253 1.63 51.97 55.60
N TYR A 254 1.26 50.71 55.85
CA TYR A 254 -0.09 50.29 56.17
C TYR A 254 -0.12 49.45 57.46
N SER A 255 -1.13 49.70 58.29
CA SER A 255 -1.39 48.96 59.52
C SER A 255 -2.69 48.17 59.42
N CYS A 256 -2.68 46.94 59.94
CA CYS A 256 -3.87 46.11 59.97
C CYS A 256 -4.87 46.60 61.01
N ASN A 257 -5.97 47.23 60.57
CA ASN A 257 -7.01 47.79 61.42
C ASN A 257 -8.40 47.31 60.96
N ASN A 258 -9.21 46.78 61.88
CA ASN A 258 -10.52 46.18 61.57
C ASN A 258 -10.47 45.15 60.43
N SER A 259 -9.41 44.34 60.42
CA SER A 259 -9.13 43.34 59.38
C SER A 259 -8.95 43.91 57.97
N LEU A 260 -8.57 45.18 57.83
CA LEU A 260 -8.18 45.81 56.58
C LEU A 260 -6.84 46.55 56.74
N CYS A 261 -5.99 46.49 55.74
CA CYS A 261 -4.75 47.26 55.67
C CYS A 261 -5.09 48.72 55.43
N GLN A 262 -5.05 49.54 56.49
CA GLN A 262 -5.31 50.97 56.41
C GLN A 262 -4.00 51.74 56.30
N PRO A 263 -3.91 52.78 55.46
CA PRO A 263 -2.71 53.59 55.35
C PRO A 263 -2.41 54.30 56.68
N ASP A 264 -1.16 54.25 57.13
CA ASP A 264 -0.73 54.78 58.43
C ASP A 264 -0.95 56.30 58.56
N ASN A 265 -0.91 57.00 57.43
CA ASN A 265 -1.17 58.44 57.34
C ASN A 265 -2.68 58.78 57.24
N GLY A 266 -3.55 57.78 57.16
CA GLY A 266 -5.01 57.93 57.06
C GLY A 266 -5.55 58.41 55.71
N SER A 267 -4.71 58.53 54.68
CA SER A 267 -5.11 59.02 53.35
C SER A 267 -4.58 58.13 52.22
N CYS A 268 -5.35 58.05 51.15
CA CYS A 268 -4.98 57.35 49.91
C CYS A 268 -4.56 58.31 48.79
N ASP A 269 -4.49 59.60 49.09
CA ASP A 269 -4.06 60.61 48.16
C ASP A 269 -2.53 60.57 47.97
N CYS A 270 -2.07 60.94 46.77
CA CYS A 270 -0.65 61.06 46.51
C CYS A 270 -0.11 62.33 47.17
N THR A 271 0.73 62.16 48.20
CA THR A 271 1.32 63.21 49.02
C THR A 271 2.78 62.85 49.32
N GLU A 272 3.53 63.76 49.93
CA GLU A 272 4.88 63.48 50.45
C GLU A 272 4.93 62.24 51.34
N ALA A 273 3.87 61.97 52.11
CA ALA A 273 3.79 60.81 53.01
C ALA A 273 3.54 59.48 52.28
N THR A 274 3.13 59.52 51.01
CA THR A 274 2.90 58.34 50.15
C THR A 274 3.85 58.31 48.95
N ASN A 275 4.96 59.06 49.00
CA ASN A 275 5.94 59.11 47.91
C ASN A 275 6.54 57.73 47.65
N GLY A 276 6.40 57.24 46.42
CA GLY A 276 6.85 55.91 46.01
C GLY A 276 5.84 54.79 46.28
N ASP A 277 4.70 55.07 46.91
CA ASP A 277 3.62 54.10 47.03
C ASP A 277 3.09 53.73 45.64
N THR A 278 2.62 52.49 45.52
CA THR A 278 2.01 51.97 44.30
C THR A 278 0.53 51.68 44.50
N ARG A 279 -0.26 51.91 43.46
CA ARG A 279 -1.66 51.46 43.39
C ARG A 279 -2.01 50.93 42.00
N THR A 280 -3.12 50.20 41.89
CA THR A 280 -3.64 49.72 40.61
C THR A 280 -4.14 50.88 39.75
N CYS A 281 -3.83 50.84 38.46
CA CYS A 281 -4.38 51.71 37.43
C CYS A 281 -5.01 50.88 36.32
N THR A 282 -5.85 51.49 35.49
CA THR A 282 -6.50 50.84 34.35
C THR A 282 -6.18 51.57 33.04
N ALA A 283 -6.05 50.81 31.95
CA ALA A 283 -6.07 51.33 30.59
C ALA A 283 -7.26 50.70 29.86
N ALA A 284 -8.23 51.53 29.45
CA ALA A 284 -9.45 51.09 28.79
C ALA A 284 -9.52 51.64 27.35
N ASN A 285 -9.98 50.80 26.44
CA ASN A 285 -10.36 51.17 25.08
C ASN A 285 -11.61 50.38 24.65
N ASP A 286 -11.96 50.42 23.37
CA ASP A 286 -13.16 49.73 22.86
C ASP A 286 -13.05 48.19 22.87
N ILE A 287 -11.83 47.65 23.03
CA ILE A 287 -11.56 46.20 23.08
C ILE A 287 -11.73 45.69 24.51
N GLY A 288 -11.10 46.34 25.48
CA GLY A 288 -11.15 45.90 26.87
C GLY A 288 -10.49 46.84 27.86
N THR A 289 -10.37 46.39 29.10
CA THR A 289 -9.77 47.16 30.21
C THR A 289 -8.67 46.35 30.88
N CYS A 290 -7.43 46.75 30.65
CA CYS A 290 -6.27 46.12 31.26
C CYS A 290 -5.87 46.80 32.57
N LEU A 291 -5.31 46.01 33.47
CA LEU A 291 -4.79 46.47 34.76
C LEU A 291 -3.28 46.70 34.69
N GLY A 292 -2.81 47.67 35.47
CA GLY A 292 -1.40 47.93 35.68
C GLY A 292 -1.18 48.57 37.03
N VAL A 293 0.02 49.11 37.24
CA VAL A 293 0.43 49.77 38.48
C VAL A 293 0.91 51.18 38.15
N GLU A 294 0.51 52.15 38.96
CA GLU A 294 1.04 53.51 38.94
C GLU A 294 1.70 53.85 40.28
N THR A 295 2.65 54.77 40.25
CA THR A 295 3.45 55.17 41.42
C THR A 295 3.13 56.61 41.81
N CYS A 296 3.00 56.87 43.10
CA CYS A 296 2.82 58.21 43.61
C CYS A 296 4.15 58.98 43.51
N ASN A 297 4.11 60.11 42.79
CA ASN A 297 5.11 61.15 42.86
C ASN A 297 4.42 62.43 43.39
N PRO A 298 4.78 62.94 44.58
CA PRO A 298 4.12 64.09 45.19
C PRO A 298 4.03 65.34 44.31
N ASP A 299 4.99 65.54 43.40
CA ASP A 299 5.07 66.72 42.53
C ASP A 299 4.06 66.68 41.37
N VAL A 300 3.64 65.49 40.95
CA VAL A 300 2.79 65.28 39.75
C VAL A 300 1.55 64.40 40.02
N GLY A 301 1.42 63.83 41.21
CA GLY A 301 0.38 62.88 41.57
C GLY A 301 0.73 61.44 41.19
N TRP A 302 -0.30 60.61 41.06
CA TRP A 302 -0.15 59.23 40.59
C TRP A 302 0.21 59.23 39.10
N THR A 303 1.33 58.58 38.75
CA THR A 303 1.88 58.62 37.40
C THR A 303 2.55 57.31 37.01
N GLY A 304 2.82 57.12 35.72
CA GLY A 304 3.55 55.97 35.20
C GLY A 304 2.74 54.67 35.18
N CYS A 305 1.44 54.74 34.90
CA CYS A 305 0.59 53.54 34.78
C CYS A 305 1.18 52.52 33.80
N THR A 306 1.44 51.30 34.27
CA THR A 306 2.03 50.21 33.47
C THR A 306 1.00 49.36 32.72
N ALA A 307 -0.29 49.71 32.77
CA ALA A 307 -1.34 48.95 32.10
C ALA A 307 -1.13 48.96 30.58
N SER A 308 -1.12 47.79 29.96
CA SER A 308 -1.11 47.65 28.50
C SER A 308 -2.41 48.18 27.88
N GLN A 309 -2.36 48.65 26.65
CA GLN A 309 -3.61 48.86 25.90
C GLN A 309 -4.16 47.49 25.49
N ALA A 310 -5.45 47.26 25.73
CA ALA A 310 -6.11 46.04 25.27
C ALA A 310 -6.02 45.94 23.74
N ALA A 311 -5.67 44.75 23.25
CA ALA A 311 -5.50 44.44 21.84
C ALA A 311 -6.23 43.13 21.52
N LEU A 312 -6.49 42.84 20.25
CA LEU A 312 -7.07 41.55 19.87
C LEU A 312 -6.11 40.42 20.23
N GLU A 313 -6.67 39.25 20.55
CA GLU A 313 -5.91 38.05 20.88
C GLU A 313 -4.95 37.62 19.75
N GLU A 314 -3.76 37.22 20.18
CA GLU A 314 -2.74 36.57 19.37
C GLU A 314 -2.33 35.30 20.13
N CYS A 315 -1.93 34.24 19.42
CA CYS A 315 -1.48 33.00 20.08
C CYS A 315 -0.14 33.22 20.79
N ASN A 316 -0.18 33.69 22.02
CA ASN A 316 1.01 34.04 22.79
C ASN A 316 0.86 33.70 24.29
N GLY A 317 -0.26 33.07 24.68
CA GLY A 317 -0.51 32.66 26.05
C GLY A 317 -0.79 33.84 26.99
N LYS A 318 -1.20 34.99 26.44
CA LYS A 318 -1.57 36.19 27.19
C LYS A 318 -2.98 36.63 26.79
N ASP A 319 -3.72 37.04 27.81
CA ASP A 319 -4.97 37.80 27.67
C ASP A 319 -4.65 39.21 27.19
N SER A 320 -4.63 39.39 25.87
CA SER A 320 -4.25 40.62 25.20
C SER A 320 -5.39 41.63 25.21
N ASP A 321 -6.64 41.16 25.18
CA ASP A 321 -7.83 42.00 25.26
C ASP A 321 -8.30 42.24 26.71
N CYS A 322 -7.69 41.56 27.67
CA CYS A 322 -7.95 41.66 29.10
C CYS A 322 -9.36 41.19 29.50
N ASN A 323 -10.02 40.37 28.68
CA ASN A 323 -11.39 39.89 28.87
C ASN A 323 -11.50 38.75 29.91
N GLY A 324 -10.38 38.16 30.32
CA GLY A 324 -10.34 37.03 31.27
C GLY A 324 -10.18 35.65 30.65
N LEU A 325 -10.09 35.53 29.33
CA LEU A 325 -9.74 34.33 28.59
C LEU A 325 -8.34 34.54 27.97
N ILE A 326 -7.66 33.45 27.62
CA ILE A 326 -6.34 33.52 26.97
C ILE A 326 -6.48 32.90 25.58
N ASP A 327 -5.94 33.59 24.57
CA ASP A 327 -5.93 33.17 23.16
C ASP A 327 -7.34 32.79 22.66
N ASP A 328 -8.37 33.51 23.12
CA ASP A 328 -9.74 33.28 22.68
C ASP A 328 -10.04 33.97 21.35
N GLY A 329 -11.11 33.54 20.67
CA GLY A 329 -11.45 34.06 19.34
C GLY A 329 -10.44 33.73 18.23
N MET A 330 -9.41 32.90 18.51
CA MET A 330 -8.47 32.43 17.50
C MET A 330 -9.15 31.47 16.49
N PRO A 331 -8.78 31.50 15.20
CA PRO A 331 -9.20 30.48 14.26
C PRO A 331 -8.83 29.09 14.78
N VAL A 332 -9.78 28.15 14.67
CA VAL A 332 -9.67 26.77 15.17
C VAL A 332 -8.45 26.04 14.56
N SER A 333 -8.02 26.46 13.37
CA SER A 333 -6.84 25.96 12.68
C SER A 333 -6.27 27.02 11.74
N LYS A 334 -4.94 26.99 11.56
CA LYS A 334 -4.24 27.68 10.47
C LYS A 334 -3.53 26.64 9.61
N VAL A 335 -3.50 26.82 8.29
CA VAL A 335 -2.65 25.98 7.44
C VAL A 335 -1.18 26.29 7.75
N CYS A 336 -0.36 25.26 7.89
CA CYS A 336 1.07 25.36 8.11
C CYS A 336 1.82 24.37 7.23
N PHE A 337 3.15 24.50 7.20
CA PHE A 337 4.01 23.65 6.39
C PHE A 337 5.25 23.23 7.17
N SER A 338 5.58 21.94 7.19
CA SER A 338 6.92 21.46 7.55
C SER A 338 7.75 21.36 6.27
N LYS A 339 9.01 21.81 6.33
CA LYS A 339 9.91 21.84 5.17
C LYS A 339 11.31 21.39 5.55
N ASN A 340 11.86 20.47 4.77
CA ASN A 340 13.27 20.08 4.87
C ASN A 340 13.86 19.84 3.46
N VAL A 341 14.85 18.97 3.35
CA VAL A 341 15.53 18.66 2.08
C VAL A 341 14.72 17.73 1.17
N TYR A 342 13.75 16.99 1.71
CA TYR A 342 12.94 16.04 0.95
C TYR A 342 11.72 16.73 0.35
N GLY A 343 10.98 17.53 1.12
CA GLY A 343 9.80 18.19 0.57
C GLY A 343 9.16 19.24 1.47
N VAL A 344 7.86 19.48 1.22
CA VAL A 344 7.03 20.45 1.95
C VAL A 344 5.69 19.84 2.27
N CYS A 345 5.54 19.31 3.48
CA CYS A 345 4.28 18.75 3.94
C CYS A 345 3.36 19.84 4.48
N ALA A 346 2.14 19.88 4.00
CA ALA A 346 1.10 20.73 4.56
C ALA A 346 0.50 20.08 5.82
N GLY A 347 0.09 20.90 6.77
CA GLY A 347 -0.60 20.45 7.96
C GLY A 347 -1.42 21.56 8.58
N THR A 348 -1.92 21.28 9.77
CA THR A 348 -2.63 22.26 10.58
C THR A 348 -1.72 22.75 11.69
N ALA A 349 -1.54 24.06 11.78
CA ALA A 349 -1.00 24.69 12.96
C ALA A 349 -2.10 24.91 13.98
N GLN A 350 -1.73 24.69 15.23
CA GLN A 350 -2.58 24.86 16.39
C GLN A 350 -1.93 25.80 17.39
N CYS A 351 -2.74 26.59 18.07
CA CYS A 351 -2.26 27.52 19.08
C CYS A 351 -1.86 26.79 20.37
N PHE A 352 -0.60 26.91 20.78
CA PHE A 352 -0.06 26.33 22.02
C PHE A 352 0.27 27.43 23.05
N GLY A 353 -0.50 28.52 23.03
CA GLY A 353 -0.35 29.68 23.88
C GLY A 353 1.03 30.29 23.83
N ALA A 354 1.76 30.30 24.95
CA ALA A 354 3.09 30.90 25.00
C ALA A 354 4.13 30.19 24.11
N SER A 355 3.83 28.98 23.61
CA SER A 355 4.64 28.27 22.62
C SER A 355 4.30 28.63 21.17
N ASP A 356 3.44 29.64 20.95
CA ASP A 356 2.99 30.13 19.64
C ASP A 356 2.23 29.04 18.83
N TRP A 357 2.04 29.27 17.54
CA TRP A 357 1.49 28.31 16.60
C TRP A 357 2.46 27.15 16.34
N VAL A 358 2.10 25.96 16.80
CA VAL A 358 2.85 24.73 16.52
C VAL A 358 2.26 24.05 15.29
N CYS A 359 3.11 23.79 14.31
CA CYS A 359 2.72 23.09 13.09
C CYS A 359 2.71 21.58 13.31
N LEU A 360 1.58 20.92 13.01
CA LEU A 360 1.41 19.47 13.12
C LEU A 360 1.49 18.79 11.75
N ALA A 361 2.18 19.41 10.78
CA ALA A 361 2.49 18.76 9.51
C ALA A 361 3.51 17.64 9.75
N PRO A 362 3.40 16.49 9.06
CA PRO A 362 4.44 15.47 9.11
C PRO A 362 5.76 16.03 8.60
N ASP A 363 6.88 15.53 9.13
CA ASP A 363 8.19 15.89 8.59
C ASP A 363 8.42 15.14 7.28
N PRO A 364 8.70 15.83 6.16
CA PRO A 364 8.96 15.17 4.89
C PRO A 364 10.15 14.20 5.02
N ALA A 365 10.04 13.01 4.45
CA ALA A 365 11.11 12.03 4.38
C ALA A 365 11.38 11.67 2.92
N ALA A 366 12.50 10.99 2.65
CA ALA A 366 12.68 10.39 1.33
C ALA A 366 11.59 9.34 1.10
N GLU A 367 11.15 9.19 -0.14
CA GLU A 367 10.24 8.13 -0.51
C GLU A 367 10.80 6.76 -0.10
N ALA A 368 9.92 5.99 0.53
CA ALA A 368 10.09 4.57 0.75
C ALA A 368 8.95 3.87 0.02
N CYS A 369 9.19 2.67 -0.50
CA CYS A 369 8.13 1.91 -1.18
C CYS A 369 7.20 1.28 -0.13
N ASP A 370 6.38 2.11 0.50
CA ASP A 370 5.51 1.81 1.63
C ASP A 370 4.06 2.30 1.45
N PHE A 371 3.72 2.72 0.23
CA PHE A 371 2.40 3.20 -0.17
C PHE A 371 1.98 4.49 0.52
N LYS A 372 2.96 5.30 0.92
CA LYS A 372 2.74 6.63 1.49
C LYS A 372 3.48 7.68 0.68
N ASP A 373 2.90 8.86 0.63
CA ASP A 373 3.55 10.10 0.16
C ASP A 373 4.42 10.62 1.31
N ASN A 374 5.69 10.22 1.33
CA ASN A 374 6.61 10.50 2.42
C ASN A 374 7.23 11.89 2.29
N ASP A 375 7.40 12.39 1.07
CA ASP A 375 7.95 13.72 0.81
C ASP A 375 6.87 14.81 0.60
N CYS A 376 5.60 14.41 0.54
CA CYS A 376 4.42 15.24 0.38
C CYS A 376 4.34 16.00 -0.96
N ASP A 377 4.88 15.45 -2.04
CA ASP A 377 4.80 16.05 -3.37
C ASP A 377 3.46 15.78 -4.08
N GLY A 378 2.61 14.92 -3.50
CA GLY A 378 1.31 14.54 -4.00
C GLY A 378 1.29 13.31 -4.90
N ALA A 379 2.46 12.70 -5.15
CA ALA A 379 2.58 11.35 -5.65
C ALA A 379 2.87 10.38 -4.49
N THR A 380 2.92 9.09 -4.77
CA THR A 380 3.14 8.07 -3.73
C THR A 380 4.13 7.10 -4.33
N ASP A 381 5.25 6.84 -3.64
CA ASP A 381 6.31 5.95 -4.08
C ASP A 381 6.85 6.28 -5.50
N GLU A 382 6.81 7.54 -5.95
CA GLU A 382 7.16 7.94 -7.31
C GLU A 382 8.63 7.70 -7.65
N ASP A 383 9.51 7.72 -6.65
CA ASP A 383 10.91 7.31 -6.78
C ASP A 383 11.09 5.83 -7.18
N TYR A 384 10.04 5.02 -7.01
CA TYR A 384 10.00 3.59 -7.38
C TYR A 384 9.21 3.33 -8.65
N LYS A 385 8.67 4.38 -9.27
CA LYS A 385 7.86 4.32 -10.50
C LYS A 385 8.64 4.90 -11.69
N ASP A 386 8.29 4.44 -12.88
CA ASP A 386 8.77 5.06 -14.12
C ASP A 386 8.02 6.36 -14.45
N ALA A 387 8.39 6.99 -15.56
CA ALA A 387 7.77 8.23 -16.05
C ALA A 387 6.25 8.11 -16.35
N ASN A 388 5.70 6.89 -16.42
CA ASN A 388 4.28 6.62 -16.62
C ASN A 388 3.57 6.23 -15.31
N GLY A 389 4.26 6.29 -14.16
CA GLY A 389 3.71 5.92 -12.86
C GLY A 389 3.69 4.41 -12.60
N LYS A 390 4.45 3.61 -13.37
CA LYS A 390 4.48 2.16 -13.23
C LYS A 390 5.69 1.67 -12.44
N TYR A 391 5.47 0.71 -11.55
CA TYR A 391 6.50 -0.07 -10.86
C TYR A 391 7.25 -0.95 -11.87
N SER A 392 8.40 -0.49 -12.34
CA SER A 392 9.08 -1.01 -13.55
C SER A 392 10.42 -1.68 -13.26
N THR A 393 10.91 -1.60 -12.03
CA THR A 393 12.23 -2.10 -11.68
C THR A 393 12.16 -3.59 -11.32
N MET A 394 13.29 -4.29 -11.41
CA MET A 394 13.38 -5.70 -11.00
C MET A 394 13.06 -5.94 -9.53
N ALA A 395 13.14 -4.92 -8.66
CA ALA A 395 12.84 -5.06 -7.22
C ALA A 395 11.40 -4.64 -6.87
N HIS A 396 10.73 -3.93 -7.77
CA HIS A 396 9.39 -3.38 -7.61
C HIS A 396 8.67 -3.53 -8.95
N CYS A 397 8.44 -4.75 -9.41
CA CYS A 397 7.74 -5.00 -10.66
C CYS A 397 6.24 -5.09 -10.42
N GLY A 398 5.44 -4.21 -11.02
CA GLY A 398 3.99 -4.18 -10.87
C GLY A 398 3.50 -3.56 -9.55
N THR A 399 4.22 -3.74 -8.44
CA THR A 399 3.99 -3.09 -7.14
C THR A 399 5.27 -2.97 -6.32
N CYS A 400 5.20 -2.26 -5.18
CA CYS A 400 6.27 -2.17 -4.21
C CYS A 400 6.73 -3.54 -3.71
N ASN A 401 8.05 -3.70 -3.66
CA ASN A 401 8.74 -4.85 -3.06
C ASN A 401 8.44 -6.19 -3.74
N ASN A 402 7.92 -6.17 -4.97
CA ASN A 402 7.81 -7.35 -5.81
C ASN A 402 9.06 -7.52 -6.67
N ALA A 403 10.00 -8.34 -6.21
CA ALA A 403 11.21 -8.61 -6.95
C ALA A 403 11.02 -9.75 -7.96
N CYS A 404 11.42 -9.53 -9.21
CA CYS A 404 11.57 -10.60 -10.20
C CYS A 404 12.91 -11.30 -9.99
N GLY A 405 12.93 -12.62 -10.17
CA GLY A 405 14.05 -13.51 -9.87
C GLY A 405 13.61 -14.63 -8.94
N ASP A 406 13.58 -15.85 -9.47
CA ASP A 406 13.19 -17.10 -8.81
C ASP A 406 11.68 -17.24 -8.53
N VAL A 407 10.82 -16.45 -9.20
CA VAL A 407 9.35 -16.58 -9.08
C VAL A 407 8.74 -17.47 -10.16
N ILE A 408 9.43 -17.70 -11.29
CA ILE A 408 8.99 -18.57 -12.38
C ILE A 408 9.84 -19.85 -12.46
N PRO A 409 9.22 -21.04 -12.28
CA PRO A 409 9.92 -22.33 -12.34
C PRO A 409 10.66 -22.58 -13.65
N ASN A 410 11.86 -23.18 -13.56
CA ASN A 410 12.75 -23.52 -14.68
C ASN A 410 13.17 -22.30 -15.54
N SER A 411 12.99 -21.07 -15.04
CA SER A 411 13.56 -19.88 -15.65
C SER A 411 15.00 -19.68 -15.15
N LEU A 412 15.91 -19.42 -16.07
CA LEU A 412 17.29 -19.04 -15.78
C LEU A 412 17.38 -17.54 -15.44
N SER A 413 16.54 -16.73 -16.10
CA SER A 413 16.42 -15.31 -15.81
C SER A 413 15.03 -14.78 -16.14
N GLU A 414 14.66 -13.72 -15.44
CA GLU A 414 13.39 -13.03 -15.57
C GLU A 414 13.63 -11.55 -15.83
N LEU A 415 12.60 -10.87 -16.34
CA LEU A 415 12.57 -9.42 -16.49
C LEU A 415 11.21 -8.87 -16.08
N CYS A 416 11.18 -7.59 -15.68
CA CYS A 416 9.92 -6.88 -15.47
C CYS A 416 9.40 -6.34 -16.82
N ASP A 417 8.32 -6.93 -17.33
CA ASP A 417 7.70 -6.49 -18.58
C ASP A 417 6.74 -5.32 -18.34
N VAL A 418 7.24 -4.13 -18.65
CA VAL A 418 6.51 -2.85 -18.51
C VAL A 418 5.51 -2.58 -19.64
N SER A 419 5.53 -3.39 -20.71
CA SER A 419 4.60 -3.24 -21.84
C SER A 419 3.16 -3.61 -21.47
N LYS A 420 3.01 -4.48 -20.46
CA LYS A 420 1.71 -4.90 -19.92
C LYS A 420 1.03 -3.77 -19.14
N THR A 421 -0.30 -3.83 -19.02
CA THR A 421 -1.11 -2.79 -18.34
C THR A 421 -0.61 -2.54 -16.92
N VAL A 422 -0.38 -3.61 -16.17
CA VAL A 422 0.40 -3.62 -14.92
C VAL A 422 1.69 -4.38 -15.23
N PRO A 423 2.88 -3.85 -14.92
CA PRO A 423 4.11 -4.59 -15.16
C PRO A 423 4.12 -5.94 -14.43
N GLN A 424 4.61 -6.98 -15.09
CA GLN A 424 4.66 -8.34 -14.53
C GLN A 424 6.04 -8.95 -14.74
N CYS A 425 6.45 -9.82 -13.82
CA CYS A 425 7.64 -10.64 -14.02
C CYS A 425 7.37 -11.65 -15.14
N VAL A 426 8.25 -11.68 -16.14
CA VAL A 426 8.16 -12.62 -17.27
C VAL A 426 9.49 -13.33 -17.47
N VAL A 427 9.42 -14.53 -18.06
CA VAL A 427 10.58 -15.31 -18.49
C VAL A 427 11.38 -14.52 -19.51
N ASN A 428 12.65 -14.31 -19.20
CA ASN A 428 13.65 -13.83 -20.16
C ASN A 428 14.38 -15.00 -20.81
N GLU A 429 14.86 -15.94 -20.00
CA GLU A 429 15.60 -17.11 -20.45
C GLU A 429 15.22 -18.33 -19.60
N CYS A 430 15.10 -19.50 -20.22
CA CYS A 430 14.84 -20.76 -19.52
C CYS A 430 16.14 -21.50 -19.19
N GLU A 431 16.11 -22.34 -18.17
CA GLU A 431 17.22 -23.24 -17.85
C GLU A 431 17.49 -24.24 -18.99
N ASP A 432 18.71 -24.79 -19.04
CA ASP A 432 19.10 -25.78 -20.05
C ASP A 432 18.12 -26.96 -20.10
N GLY A 433 17.57 -27.23 -21.28
CA GLY A 433 16.58 -28.30 -21.50
C GLY A 433 15.13 -27.81 -21.56
N PHE A 434 14.89 -26.51 -21.31
CA PHE A 434 13.57 -25.88 -21.39
C PHE A 434 13.54 -24.78 -22.46
N ILE A 435 12.38 -24.58 -23.07
CA ILE A 435 12.06 -23.47 -23.96
C ILE A 435 10.96 -22.60 -23.36
N LYS A 436 10.99 -21.31 -23.68
CA LYS A 436 9.93 -20.37 -23.31
C LYS A 436 8.67 -20.71 -24.12
N LEU A 437 7.62 -21.18 -23.45
CA LEU A 437 6.33 -21.40 -24.09
C LEU A 437 5.58 -20.08 -24.25
N ASN A 438 5.50 -19.33 -23.17
CA ASN A 438 4.88 -18.01 -23.07
C ASN A 438 5.69 -17.16 -22.07
N ASP A 439 5.19 -15.95 -21.78
CA ASP A 439 5.85 -15.03 -20.84
C ASP A 439 5.99 -15.55 -19.41
N PHE A 440 5.28 -16.61 -19.04
CA PHE A 440 5.16 -17.02 -17.64
C PHE A 440 5.61 -18.47 -17.41
N GLN A 441 6.03 -19.18 -18.47
CA GLN A 441 6.32 -20.61 -18.39
C GLN A 441 7.51 -21.03 -19.25
N CYS A 442 8.35 -21.87 -18.64
CA CYS A 442 9.39 -22.65 -19.31
C CYS A 442 8.96 -24.12 -19.36
N ILE A 443 8.88 -24.69 -20.57
CA ILE A 443 8.50 -26.09 -20.81
C ILE A 443 9.68 -26.87 -21.38
N GLU A 444 9.68 -28.20 -21.24
CA GLU A 444 10.69 -29.02 -21.91
C GLU A 444 10.57 -28.94 -23.45
N VAL A 445 11.70 -28.99 -24.16
CA VAL A 445 11.76 -28.83 -25.63
C VAL A 445 10.89 -29.88 -26.36
N PRO A 446 9.85 -29.49 -27.13
CA PRO A 446 9.06 -30.42 -27.94
C PRO A 446 9.83 -30.82 -29.22
N ASN A 447 9.57 -32.04 -29.73
CA ASN A 447 10.23 -32.54 -30.93
C ASN A 447 9.54 -32.02 -32.21
N VAL A 448 10.18 -31.08 -32.93
CA VAL A 448 9.63 -30.35 -34.11
C VAL A 448 10.17 -30.81 -35.46
N GLN A 449 10.82 -31.98 -35.53
CA GLN A 449 11.47 -32.48 -36.73
C GLN A 449 10.48 -32.79 -37.87
N CYS A 450 10.76 -32.33 -39.11
CA CYS A 450 9.94 -32.50 -40.32
C CYS A 450 8.53 -31.85 -40.26
N VAL A 451 8.32 -30.86 -39.41
CA VAL A 451 7.12 -29.99 -39.45
C VAL A 451 7.21 -29.08 -40.69
N PRO A 452 6.17 -28.97 -41.54
CA PRO A 452 6.20 -28.06 -42.69
C PRO A 452 6.41 -26.61 -42.24
N CYS A 453 7.21 -25.84 -42.97
CA CYS A 453 7.51 -24.47 -42.60
C CYS A 453 7.66 -23.58 -43.83
N SER A 454 7.41 -22.29 -43.64
CA SER A 454 7.69 -21.27 -44.65
C SER A 454 8.89 -20.41 -44.26
N THR A 455 9.17 -20.32 -42.96
CA THR A 455 10.27 -19.55 -42.37
C THR A 455 10.81 -20.26 -41.13
N ASP A 456 12.04 -19.93 -40.71
CA ASP A 456 12.68 -20.48 -39.50
C ASP A 456 11.84 -20.27 -38.23
N ALA A 457 11.02 -19.21 -38.18
CA ALA A 457 10.15 -18.91 -37.05
C ALA A 457 9.10 -20.00 -36.78
N ASN A 458 8.75 -20.81 -37.79
CA ASN A 458 7.80 -21.92 -37.64
C ASN A 458 8.41 -23.13 -36.90
N CYS A 459 9.70 -23.09 -36.55
CA CYS A 459 10.48 -24.24 -36.10
C CYS A 459 10.99 -24.13 -34.65
N PHE A 460 10.40 -23.26 -33.83
CA PHE A 460 10.65 -23.16 -32.37
C PHE A 460 12.16 -23.13 -31.99
N GLY A 461 12.94 -22.31 -32.70
CA GLY A 461 14.39 -22.16 -32.49
C GLY A 461 15.27 -22.92 -33.50
N GLU A 462 14.67 -23.74 -34.36
CA GLU A 462 15.36 -24.51 -35.39
C GLU A 462 15.15 -23.93 -36.79
N LYS A 463 15.70 -24.57 -37.84
CA LYS A 463 15.74 -24.00 -39.19
C LYS A 463 14.70 -24.59 -40.12
N CYS A 464 14.07 -23.72 -40.90
CA CYS A 464 13.23 -24.10 -42.01
C CYS A 464 14.11 -24.35 -43.24
N MET A 465 14.26 -25.62 -43.60
CA MET A 465 15.18 -26.04 -44.64
C MET A 465 14.43 -26.74 -45.77
N SER A 466 14.89 -26.52 -47.01
CA SER A 466 14.32 -27.21 -48.16
C SER A 466 14.75 -28.68 -48.16
N VAL A 467 13.78 -29.56 -48.09
CA VAL A 467 13.95 -31.01 -48.15
C VAL A 467 13.03 -31.55 -49.23
N ASP A 468 13.61 -32.16 -50.25
CA ASP A 468 12.91 -32.63 -51.47
C ASP A 468 12.16 -31.51 -52.21
N GLN A 469 10.83 -31.58 -52.34
CA GLN A 469 9.99 -30.58 -53.02
C GLN A 469 9.35 -29.55 -52.07
N GLY A 470 9.62 -29.62 -50.78
CA GLY A 470 9.03 -28.76 -49.75
C GLY A 470 10.05 -28.16 -48.79
N SER A 471 9.55 -27.37 -47.84
CA SER A 471 10.34 -26.77 -46.76
C SER A 471 9.83 -27.28 -45.41
N TYR A 472 10.77 -27.72 -44.58
CA TYR A 472 10.49 -28.39 -43.32
C TYR A 472 11.43 -27.95 -42.20
N CYS A 473 10.95 -27.98 -40.97
CA CYS A 473 11.72 -27.74 -39.77
C CYS A 473 12.73 -28.86 -39.59
N ILE A 474 14.01 -28.49 -39.56
CA ILE A 474 15.13 -29.40 -39.39
C ILE A 474 15.91 -28.95 -38.17
N VAL A 475 15.95 -29.83 -37.18
CA VAL A 475 16.64 -29.58 -35.91
C VAL A 475 18.16 -29.70 -36.08
N SER A 476 18.89 -28.98 -35.25
CA SER A 476 20.35 -28.97 -35.23
C SER A 476 20.89 -30.26 -34.64
N CYS A 477 22.06 -30.71 -35.11
CA CYS A 477 22.69 -31.89 -34.52
C CYS A 477 23.29 -31.54 -33.16
N ILE A 478 22.88 -32.25 -32.11
CA ILE A 478 23.51 -32.12 -30.80
C ILE A 478 24.66 -33.13 -30.72
N GLY A 479 25.91 -32.64 -30.67
CA GLY A 479 27.10 -33.50 -30.63
C GLY A 479 27.29 -34.39 -31.87
N GLY A 480 26.76 -33.97 -33.03
CA GLY A 480 26.82 -34.73 -34.29
C GLY A 480 25.80 -35.86 -34.41
N LYS A 481 24.82 -35.93 -33.50
CA LYS A 481 23.73 -36.91 -33.50
C LYS A 481 22.40 -36.25 -33.84
N CYS A 482 21.48 -37.03 -34.41
CA CYS A 482 20.18 -36.61 -34.91
C CYS A 482 19.10 -37.64 -34.56
N PRO A 483 17.80 -37.27 -34.61
CA PRO A 483 16.68 -38.20 -34.47
C PRO A 483 16.73 -39.34 -35.50
N ASN A 484 16.10 -40.48 -35.18
CA ASN A 484 16.11 -41.67 -36.02
C ASN A 484 15.52 -41.40 -37.42
N GLY A 485 16.19 -41.87 -38.47
CA GLY A 485 15.82 -41.55 -39.86
C GLY A 485 16.41 -40.23 -40.38
N PHE A 486 17.26 -39.57 -39.59
CA PHE A 486 17.98 -38.35 -39.96
C PHE A 486 19.48 -38.48 -39.69
N ALA A 487 20.31 -38.13 -40.67
CA ALA A 487 21.75 -38.06 -40.55
C ALA A 487 22.19 -36.63 -40.30
N CYS A 488 23.14 -36.46 -39.37
CA CYS A 488 23.76 -35.17 -39.16
C CYS A 488 24.61 -34.80 -40.38
N ASN A 489 24.24 -33.71 -41.05
CA ASN A 489 25.02 -33.17 -42.15
C ASN A 489 25.11 -31.64 -42.02
N ASN A 490 26.34 -31.12 -42.01
CA ASN A 490 26.63 -29.70 -41.77
C ASN A 490 25.97 -29.09 -40.52
N GLY A 491 25.82 -29.88 -39.46
CA GLY A 491 25.25 -29.41 -38.18
C GLY A 491 23.72 -29.42 -38.12
N SER A 492 23.04 -29.95 -39.13
CA SER A 492 21.57 -30.11 -39.16
C SER A 492 21.16 -31.56 -39.43
N CYS A 493 19.98 -31.94 -38.95
CA CYS A 493 19.48 -33.32 -39.02
C CYS A 493 18.68 -33.58 -40.30
N TRP A 494 19.36 -34.04 -41.33
CA TRP A 494 18.76 -34.26 -42.65
C TRP A 494 18.14 -35.65 -42.77
N PRO A 495 16.94 -35.79 -43.35
CA PRO A 495 16.31 -37.09 -43.50
C PRO A 495 17.19 -38.01 -44.35
N GLU A 496 17.51 -39.20 -43.84
CA GLU A 496 18.39 -40.17 -44.51
C GLU A 496 17.78 -40.71 -45.81
N ASN A 497 16.46 -40.71 -45.91
CA ASN A 497 15.71 -41.04 -47.12
C ASN A 497 15.57 -39.86 -48.09
N GLY A 498 16.06 -38.68 -47.72
CA GLY A 498 16.05 -37.45 -48.53
C GLY A 498 14.73 -36.70 -48.58
N THR A 499 13.68 -37.12 -47.84
CA THR A 499 12.35 -36.49 -47.89
C THR A 499 11.63 -36.50 -46.54
N CYS A 500 10.88 -35.43 -46.25
CA CYS A 500 9.94 -35.35 -45.12
C CYS A 500 8.51 -35.81 -45.51
N ASP A 501 8.32 -36.34 -46.73
CA ASP A 501 7.00 -36.80 -47.20
C ASP A 501 6.57 -38.16 -46.62
N CYS A 502 5.26 -38.36 -46.63
CA CYS A 502 4.63 -39.60 -46.19
C CYS A 502 4.94 -40.73 -47.18
N SER A 503 5.55 -41.80 -46.69
CA SER A 503 6.06 -42.93 -47.47
C SER A 503 6.00 -44.21 -46.65
N ALA A 504 6.29 -45.35 -47.30
CA ALA A 504 6.41 -46.66 -46.63
C ALA A 504 7.35 -46.66 -45.40
N LYS A 505 8.28 -45.70 -45.33
CA LYS A 505 9.26 -45.57 -44.25
C LYS A 505 8.88 -44.53 -43.18
N THR A 506 7.88 -43.70 -43.43
CA THR A 506 7.34 -42.67 -42.51
C THR A 506 5.90 -43.00 -42.07
N ALA A 507 5.46 -44.24 -42.31
CA ALA A 507 4.13 -44.75 -41.98
C ALA A 507 3.81 -44.59 -40.48
N GLY A 508 2.71 -43.91 -40.16
CA GLY A 508 2.27 -43.60 -38.81
C GLY A 508 3.04 -42.47 -38.13
N SER A 509 4.03 -41.86 -38.79
CA SER A 509 4.66 -40.64 -38.28
C SER A 509 3.60 -39.54 -38.17
N LYS A 510 3.65 -38.77 -37.08
CA LYS A 510 2.85 -37.57 -36.91
C LYS A 510 3.73 -36.34 -37.11
N ARG A 511 3.21 -35.32 -37.76
CA ARG A 511 3.83 -34.00 -37.83
C ARG A 511 2.80 -32.96 -37.45
N THR A 512 3.25 -31.90 -36.80
CA THR A 512 2.41 -30.73 -36.56
C THR A 512 2.00 -30.12 -37.90
N CYS A 513 0.76 -29.70 -38.00
CA CYS A 513 0.17 -29.02 -39.14
C CYS A 513 -0.55 -27.77 -38.66
N SER A 514 -0.97 -26.91 -39.59
CA SER A 514 -1.76 -25.73 -39.27
C SER A 514 -2.79 -25.44 -40.35
N ILE A 515 -3.96 -24.93 -39.96
CA ILE A 515 -5.00 -24.45 -40.89
C ILE A 515 -5.05 -22.92 -40.81
N PRO A 516 -4.42 -22.19 -41.77
CA PRO A 516 -4.49 -20.74 -41.84
C PRO A 516 -5.72 -20.26 -42.63
N ASN A 517 -6.32 -19.15 -42.19
CA ASN A 517 -7.29 -18.37 -42.98
C ASN A 517 -7.16 -16.86 -42.72
N ASP A 518 -8.12 -16.05 -43.20
CA ASP A 518 -8.09 -14.59 -43.08
C ASP A 518 -8.24 -14.07 -41.63
N ILE A 519 -8.53 -14.95 -40.66
CA ILE A 519 -8.80 -14.63 -39.25
C ILE A 519 -7.61 -15.07 -38.37
N GLY A 520 -7.06 -16.27 -38.58
CA GLY A 520 -5.86 -16.72 -37.87
C GLY A 520 -5.34 -18.09 -38.30
N THR A 521 -4.43 -18.68 -37.52
CA THR A 521 -3.75 -19.95 -37.87
C THR A 521 -3.77 -20.91 -36.69
N CYS A 522 -4.64 -21.92 -36.74
CA CYS A 522 -4.74 -22.94 -35.70
C CYS A 522 -3.82 -24.12 -35.99
N PHE A 523 -3.23 -24.71 -34.95
CA PHE A 523 -2.33 -25.85 -35.05
C PHE A 523 -3.00 -27.17 -34.69
N GLY A 524 -2.53 -28.25 -35.29
CA GLY A 524 -2.98 -29.62 -35.07
C GLY A 524 -1.93 -30.60 -35.56
N PHE A 525 -2.33 -31.83 -35.87
CA PHE A 525 -1.45 -32.90 -36.34
C PHE A 525 -1.99 -33.58 -37.60
N GLU A 526 -1.05 -33.98 -38.47
CA GLU A 526 -1.29 -34.90 -39.59
C GLU A 526 -0.60 -36.22 -39.28
N THR A 527 -1.26 -37.33 -39.60
CA THR A 527 -0.68 -38.68 -39.48
C THR A 527 -0.39 -39.22 -40.87
N CYS A 528 0.81 -39.78 -41.08
CA CYS A 528 1.17 -40.37 -42.35
C CYS A 528 0.51 -41.75 -42.54
N ASP A 529 -0.49 -41.83 -43.41
CA ASP A 529 -1.02 -43.10 -43.92
C ASP A 529 -0.32 -43.46 -45.23
N VAL A 530 0.26 -44.66 -45.29
CA VAL A 530 1.06 -45.10 -46.44
C VAL A 530 0.27 -45.31 -47.74
N ALA A 531 -1.05 -45.44 -47.66
CA ALA A 531 -1.94 -45.56 -48.80
C ALA A 531 -2.58 -44.22 -49.21
N ALA A 532 -2.80 -43.30 -48.26
CA ALA A 532 -3.47 -42.01 -48.47
C ALA A 532 -2.53 -40.79 -48.45
N GLY A 533 -1.27 -40.94 -48.05
CA GLY A 533 -0.36 -39.84 -47.78
C GLY A 533 -0.53 -39.27 -46.36
N TRP A 534 -0.09 -38.05 -46.12
CA TRP A 534 -0.42 -37.35 -44.88
C TRP A 534 -1.94 -37.14 -44.83
N GLU A 535 -2.57 -37.67 -43.78
CA GLU A 535 -4.00 -37.45 -43.52
C GLU A 535 -4.27 -35.97 -43.25
N SER A 536 -5.53 -35.55 -43.39
CA SER A 536 -5.93 -34.16 -43.19
C SER A 536 -5.58 -33.67 -41.78
N CYS A 537 -5.06 -32.44 -41.70
CA CYS A 537 -4.79 -31.75 -40.46
C CYS A 537 -6.00 -31.75 -39.53
N ASP A 538 -5.83 -32.22 -38.29
CA ASP A 538 -6.90 -32.29 -37.29
C ASP A 538 -7.14 -30.97 -36.53
N ALA A 539 -6.41 -29.90 -36.90
CA ALA A 539 -6.64 -28.57 -36.37
C ALA A 539 -8.07 -28.07 -36.64
N VAL A 540 -8.61 -27.27 -35.74
CA VAL A 540 -9.84 -26.52 -36.00
C VAL A 540 -9.57 -25.37 -36.98
N ALA A 541 -10.55 -24.96 -37.76
CA ALA A 541 -10.40 -23.79 -38.62
C ALA A 541 -10.65 -22.53 -37.79
N ALA A 542 -9.74 -21.55 -37.87
CA ALA A 542 -9.89 -20.27 -37.17
C ALA A 542 -11.24 -19.61 -37.53
N ALA A 543 -11.93 -19.09 -36.52
CA ALA A 543 -13.23 -18.46 -36.64
C ALA A 543 -13.22 -17.13 -35.88
N THR A 544 -14.15 -16.22 -36.19
CA THR A 544 -14.25 -14.99 -35.41
C THR A 544 -14.64 -15.31 -33.97
N GLU A 545 -13.98 -14.66 -33.02
CA GLU A 545 -14.23 -14.78 -31.60
C GLU A 545 -15.72 -14.76 -31.24
N THR A 546 -16.11 -15.73 -30.41
CA THR A 546 -17.41 -15.79 -29.78
C THR A 546 -17.19 -16.04 -28.30
N CYS A 547 -17.81 -15.25 -27.41
CA CYS A 547 -17.66 -15.37 -25.96
C CYS A 547 -18.00 -16.78 -25.43
N ASN A 548 -17.05 -17.69 -25.54
CA ASN A 548 -17.21 -19.13 -25.38
C ASN A 548 -16.01 -19.72 -24.62
N GLY A 549 -15.04 -18.89 -24.22
CA GLY A 549 -13.85 -19.30 -23.49
C GLY A 549 -12.84 -20.07 -24.35
N LYS A 550 -12.82 -19.85 -25.67
CA LYS A 550 -11.84 -20.44 -26.59
C LYS A 550 -11.26 -19.34 -27.46
N ASP A 551 -9.99 -19.53 -27.80
CA ASP A 551 -9.30 -18.77 -28.82
C ASP A 551 -9.77 -19.32 -30.18
N ASP A 552 -10.95 -18.86 -30.62
CA ASP A 552 -11.62 -19.31 -31.83
C ASP A 552 -10.79 -18.94 -33.07
N ASP A 553 -10.04 -17.83 -33.03
CA ASP A 553 -9.17 -17.38 -34.11
C ASP A 553 -7.70 -17.85 -34.00
N CYS A 554 -7.33 -18.47 -32.88
CA CYS A 554 -5.99 -19.02 -32.62
C CYS A 554 -4.88 -17.95 -32.66
N ASN A 555 -5.19 -16.72 -32.24
CA ASN A 555 -4.24 -15.60 -32.19
C ASN A 555 -3.46 -15.52 -30.85
N GLY A 556 -3.78 -16.41 -29.90
CA GLY A 556 -3.21 -16.47 -28.56
C GLY A 556 -3.98 -15.66 -27.52
N PHE A 557 -5.17 -15.13 -27.83
CA PHE A 557 -6.02 -14.36 -26.93
C PHE A 557 -7.47 -14.86 -27.01
N ILE A 558 -7.98 -15.41 -25.92
CA ILE A 558 -9.38 -15.88 -25.84
C ILE A 558 -10.35 -14.70 -25.84
N ASP A 559 -11.44 -14.81 -26.61
CA ASP A 559 -12.58 -13.89 -26.61
C ASP A 559 -12.19 -12.42 -26.88
N ASP A 560 -11.10 -12.20 -27.61
CA ASP A 560 -10.59 -10.88 -27.93
C ASP A 560 -11.44 -10.18 -29.01
N SER A 561 -11.23 -8.87 -29.19
CA SER A 561 -11.95 -8.08 -30.20
C SER A 561 -13.49 -8.09 -30.08
N LEU A 562 -14.02 -8.59 -28.95
CA LEU A 562 -15.43 -8.55 -28.57
C LEU A 562 -15.80 -7.22 -27.90
N PRO A 563 -17.06 -6.75 -28.03
CA PRO A 563 -17.51 -5.57 -27.31
C PRO A 563 -17.49 -5.81 -25.80
N ALA A 564 -16.96 -4.84 -25.03
CA ALA A 564 -16.79 -4.91 -23.57
C ALA A 564 -18.08 -5.22 -22.77
N SER A 565 -19.26 -5.07 -23.38
CA SER A 565 -20.51 -5.58 -22.84
C SER A 565 -21.54 -5.80 -23.95
N LYS A 566 -22.47 -6.74 -23.72
CA LYS A 566 -23.65 -6.97 -24.55
C LYS A 566 -24.88 -7.01 -23.65
N ALA A 567 -25.96 -6.34 -24.08
CA ALA A 567 -27.23 -6.41 -23.37
C ALA A 567 -27.73 -7.86 -23.32
N CYS A 568 -28.07 -8.35 -22.13
CA CYS A 568 -28.70 -9.64 -21.92
C CYS A 568 -30.11 -9.44 -21.34
N GLU A 569 -31.02 -10.35 -21.65
CA GLU A 569 -32.40 -10.34 -21.15
C GLU A 569 -32.66 -11.66 -20.43
N LYS A 570 -33.19 -11.59 -19.20
CA LYS A 570 -33.58 -12.77 -18.44
C LYS A 570 -35.05 -12.68 -18.08
N SER A 571 -35.83 -13.62 -18.59
CA SER A 571 -37.28 -13.66 -18.41
C SER A 571 -37.70 -14.74 -17.42
N ASN A 572 -38.68 -14.42 -16.58
CA ASN A 572 -39.44 -15.38 -15.79
C ASN A 572 -40.94 -15.11 -15.92
N GLU A 573 -41.75 -15.84 -15.15
CA GLU A 573 -43.21 -15.71 -15.17
C GLU A 573 -43.74 -14.33 -14.72
N PHE A 574 -42.87 -13.46 -14.19
CA PHE A 574 -43.18 -12.11 -13.72
C PHE A 574 -42.68 -11.00 -14.66
N GLY A 575 -41.92 -11.32 -15.71
CA GLY A 575 -41.43 -10.37 -16.72
C GLY A 575 -39.99 -10.61 -17.16
N SER A 576 -39.46 -9.72 -17.99
CA SER A 576 -38.07 -9.69 -18.44
C SER A 576 -37.33 -8.50 -17.85
N CYS A 577 -36.10 -8.74 -17.39
CA CYS A 577 -35.11 -7.69 -17.15
C CYS A 577 -34.02 -7.75 -18.22
#